data_AF-A0A929VJH6-F1
#
_entry.id   AF-A0A929VJH6-F1
#
_cell.length_a   1.000
_cell.length_b   1.000
_cell.length_c   1.000
_cell.angle_alpha   90.00
_cell.angle_beta   90.00
_cell.angle_gamma   90.00
#
_symmetry.space_group_name_H-M   'P 1'
#
loop_
_entity.id
_entity.type
_entity.pdbx_description
1 polymer ?
#
loop_
_entity_poly.entity_id
_entity_poly.type
_entity_poly.pdbx_seq_one_letter_code
_entity_poly.pdbx_strand_id
1 'polypeptide(L)' 'MMGMFCYQCQETAKNTGCTIKGVCGKTADVANLQDMLVWQTKGLCTVINKLRKQGVTIEKEVNHMVTKNLFITITNA' A
#
# COMPACT_ATOMS: atom_id res chain seq x y z
N MET A 1 12.81 7.17 -17.45
CA MET A 1 11.69 6.75 -16.57
C MET A 1 12.15 6.88 -15.13
N MET A 2 11.30 7.38 -14.23
CA MET A 2 11.58 7.33 -12.77
C MET A 2 11.37 5.89 -12.27
N GLY A 3 12.24 5.42 -11.38
CA GLY A 3 12.19 4.05 -10.86
C GLY A 3 11.14 3.83 -9.77
N MET A 4 10.73 4.90 -9.08
CA MET A 4 9.68 4.90 -8.05
C MET A 4 9.06 6.28 -7.89
N PHE A 5 7.97 6.38 -7.12
CA PHE A 5 7.49 7.65 -6.57
C PHE A 5 6.86 7.43 -5.19
N CYS A 6 7.46 7.96 -4.13
CA CYS A 6 6.91 7.85 -2.78
C CYS A 6 7.08 9.16 -2.01
N TYR A 7 6.00 9.64 -1.38
CA TYR A 7 5.92 10.93 -0.69
C TYR A 7 5.23 10.89 0.69
N GLN A 8 5.07 9.69 1.26
CA GLN A 8 4.17 9.51 2.41
C GLN A 8 4.74 10.02 3.75
N CYS A 9 6.07 10.10 3.87
CA CYS A 9 6.71 10.57 5.10
C CYS A 9 7.20 12.01 4.96
N GLN A 10 7.34 12.68 6.11
CA GLN A 10 7.82 14.06 6.19
C GLN A 10 9.24 14.22 5.60
N GLU A 11 10.07 13.18 5.69
CA GLU A 11 11.47 13.19 5.23
C GLU A 11 11.64 12.98 3.71
N THR A 12 10.56 13.01 2.92
CA THR A 12 10.65 12.77 1.47
C THR A 12 11.63 13.74 0.78
N ALA A 13 12.33 13.27 -0.26
CA ALA A 13 13.36 14.05 -0.93
C ALA A 13 12.81 15.40 -1.42
N LYS A 14 13.51 16.48 -1.03
CA LYS A 14 13.17 17.89 -1.34
C LYS A 14 11.74 18.29 -0.93
N ASN A 15 11.10 17.58 0.01
CA ASN A 15 9.70 17.78 0.36
C ASN A 15 8.73 17.67 -0.84
N THR A 16 9.07 16.83 -1.83
CA THR A 16 8.25 16.62 -3.04
C THR A 16 7.98 15.14 -3.32
N GLY A 17 9.01 14.29 -3.26
CA GLY A 17 8.88 12.88 -3.60
C GLY A 17 10.22 12.19 -3.79
N CYS A 18 10.35 10.97 -3.27
CA CYS A 18 11.49 10.10 -3.53
C CYS A 18 11.30 9.40 -4.89
N THR A 19 12.24 9.60 -5.83
CA THR A 19 12.09 9.14 -7.23
C THR A 19 13.15 8.13 -7.70
N ILE A 20 14.18 7.91 -6.87
CA ILE A 20 15.30 6.98 -7.12
C ILE A 20 15.41 5.98 -5.97
N LYS A 21 15.50 6.49 -4.73
CA LYS A 21 15.52 5.72 -3.48
C LYS A 21 14.87 6.57 -2.39
N GLY A 22 14.18 5.94 -1.44
CA GLY A 22 13.61 6.61 -0.27
C GLY A 22 14.70 7.12 0.67
N VAL A 23 14.49 8.29 1.28
CA VAL A 23 15.34 8.80 2.37
C VAL A 23 15.37 7.81 3.54
N CYS A 24 14.25 7.13 3.81
CA CYS A 24 14.14 6.03 4.76
C CYS A 24 14.85 4.72 4.35
N GLY A 25 15.56 4.70 3.22
CA GLY A 25 16.30 3.54 2.73
C GLY A 25 15.51 2.60 1.79
N LYS A 26 14.19 2.79 1.65
CA LYS A 26 13.34 2.00 0.73
C LYS A 26 13.87 2.04 -0.72
N THR A 27 14.12 0.88 -1.31
CA THR A 27 14.53 0.76 -2.71
C THR A 27 13.35 0.96 -3.66
N ALA A 28 13.63 1.26 -4.93
CA ALA A 28 12.61 1.40 -5.95
C ALA A 28 11.76 0.11 -6.11
N ASP A 29 12.39 -1.07 -6.09
CA ASP A 29 11.67 -2.35 -6.20
C ASP A 29 10.70 -2.56 -5.03
N VAL A 30 11.12 -2.27 -3.80
CA VAL A 30 10.25 -2.36 -2.62
C VAL A 30 9.11 -1.35 -2.70
N ALA A 31 9.39 -0.11 -3.14
CA ALA A 31 8.33 0.88 -3.34
C ALA A 31 7.28 0.42 -4.36
N ASN A 32 7.71 -0.10 -5.51
CA ASN A 32 6.81 -0.58 -6.56
C ASN A 32 5.99 -1.81 -6.11
N LEU A 33 6.59 -2.71 -5.31
CA LEU A 33 5.85 -3.83 -4.70
C LEU A 33 4.82 -3.35 -3.66
N GLN A 34 5.15 -2.35 -2.85
CA GLN A 34 4.20 -1.73 -1.92
C GLN A 34 3.05 -1.03 -2.68
N ASP A 35 3.34 -0.34 -3.79
CA ASP A 35 2.32 0.26 -4.66
C ASP A 35 1.38 -0.80 -5.26
N MET A 36 1.93 -1.91 -5.76
CA MET A 36 1.16 -3.04 -6.27
C MET A 36 0.31 -3.68 -5.17
N LEU A 37 0.85 -3.85 -3.96
CA LEU A 37 0.11 -4.39 -2.82
C LEU A 37 -1.08 -3.51 -2.44
N VAL A 38 -0.89 -2.18 -2.40
CA VAL A 38 -1.98 -1.23 -2.14
C VAL A 38 -3.01 -1.28 -3.25
N TRP A 39 -2.59 -1.36 -4.51
CA TRP A 39 -3.49 -1.51 -5.66
C TRP A 39 -4.37 -2.77 -5.54
N GLN A 40 -3.77 -3.92 -5.27
CA GLN A 40 -4.52 -5.17 -5.13
C GLN A 40 -5.40 -5.18 -3.87
N THR A 41 -4.95 -4.55 -2.79
CA THR A 41 -5.76 -4.37 -1.57
C THR A 41 -7.01 -3.54 -1.85
N LYS A 42 -6.92 -2.50 -2.68
CA LYS A 42 -8.10 -1.76 -3.16
C LYS A 42 -9.05 -2.65 -3.98
N GLY A 43 -8.51 -3.48 -4.87
CA GLY A 43 -9.29 -4.46 -5.65
C GLY A 43 -10.04 -5.46 -4.76
N LEU A 44 -9.36 -6.03 -3.74
CA LEU A 44 -9.98 -6.87 -2.73
C LEU A 44 -11.12 -6.13 -2.01
N CYS A 45 -10.88 -4.88 -1.59
CA CYS A 45 -11.89 -4.03 -0.96
C CYS A 45 -13.14 -3.82 -1.84
N THR A 46 -12.97 -3.69 -3.16
CA THR A 46 -14.10 -3.61 -4.10
C THR A 46 -14.97 -4.87 -4.05
N VAL A 47 -14.35 -6.05 -4.07
CA VAL A 47 -15.07 -7.34 -4.05
C VAL A 47 -15.78 -7.56 -2.72
N ILE A 48 -15.08 -7.40 -1.58
CA ILE A 48 -15.69 -7.62 -0.26
C ILE A 48 -16.84 -6.65 0.00
N ASN A 49 -16.76 -5.41 -0.49
CA ASN A 49 -17.83 -4.44 -0.34
C ASN A 49 -19.06 -4.80 -1.19
N LYS A 50 -18.87 -5.38 -2.38
CA LYS A 50 -19.98 -5.91 -3.18
C LYS A 50 -20.67 -7.09 -2.49
N LEU A 51 -19.88 -8.03 -1.95
CA LEU A 51 -20.39 -9.19 -1.22
C LEU A 51 -21.18 -8.79 0.04
N ARG A 52 -20.69 -7.83 0.81
CA ARG A 52 -21.42 -7.27 1.97
C ARG A 52 -22.78 -6.69 1.58
N LYS A 53 -22.87 -5.98 0.45
CA LYS A 53 -24.16 -5.45 -0.07
C LYS A 53 -25.14 -6.56 -0.46
N GLN A 54 -24.64 -7.75 -0.75
CA GLN A 54 -25.44 -8.94 -1.05
C GLN A 54 -25.78 -9.77 0.21
N GLY A 55 -25.42 -9.29 1.41
CA GLY A 55 -25.65 -10.00 2.67
C GLY A 55 -24.66 -11.12 2.95
N VAL A 56 -23.57 -11.25 2.18
CA VAL A 56 -22.55 -12.28 2.40
C VAL A 56 -21.62 -11.86 3.54
N THR A 57 -21.50 -12.73 4.55
CA THR A 57 -20.54 -12.58 5.64
C THR A 57 -19.12 -12.78 5.14
N ILE A 58 -18.20 -11.89 5.53
CA ILE A 58 -16.79 -11.94 5.17
C ILE A 58 -16.00 -12.46 6.36
N GLU A 59 -15.16 -13.47 6.14
CA GLU A 59 -14.26 -14.02 7.16
C GLU A 59 -13.36 -12.94 7.78
N LYS A 60 -13.08 -13.09 9.08
CA LYS A 60 -12.31 -12.09 9.84
C LYS A 60 -10.89 -11.93 9.28
N GLU A 61 -10.31 -13.02 8.80
CA GLU A 61 -8.98 -13.15 8.22
C GLU A 61 -8.83 -12.28 6.97
N VAL A 62 -9.88 -12.16 6.16
CA VAL A 62 -9.89 -11.28 4.99
C VAL A 62 -9.83 -9.81 5.41
N ASN A 63 -10.55 -9.43 6.47
CA ASN A 63 -10.45 -8.08 7.02
C ASN A 63 -9.07 -7.81 7.62
N HIS A 64 -8.50 -8.79 8.32
CA HIS A 64 -7.16 -8.70 8.88
C HIS A 64 -6.09 -8.57 7.79
N MET A 65 -6.28 -9.24 6.65
CA MET A 65 -5.39 -9.12 5.49
C MET A 65 -5.35 -7.69 4.96
N VAL A 66 -6.50 -7.01 4.87
CA VAL A 66 -6.56 -5.59 4.47
C VAL A 66 -5.75 -4.72 5.44
N THR A 67 -5.96 -4.88 6.75
CA THR A 67 -5.23 -4.08 7.75
C THR A 67 -3.74 -4.38 7.74
N LYS A 68 -3.35 -5.64 7.58
CA LYS A 68 -1.95 -6.07 7.50
C LYS A 68 -1.26 -5.50 6.27
N ASN A 69 -1.91 -5.58 5.10
CA ASN A 69 -1.37 -5.06 3.85
C ASN A 69 -1.11 -3.55 3.94
N LEU A 70 -2.01 -2.79 4.56
CA LEU A 70 -1.80 -1.36 4.79
C LEU A 70 -0.67 -1.11 5.80
N PHE A 71 -0.64 -1.86 6.90
CA PHE A 71 0.35 -1.67 7.96
C PHE A 71 1.79 -1.86 7.44
N ILE A 72 2.05 -2.92 6.68
CA ILE A 72 3.40 -3.21 6.14
C ILE A 72 3.86 -2.23 5.04
N THR A 73 3.00 -1.29 4.64
CA THR A 73 3.35 -0.22 3.67
C THR A 73 3.65 1.12 4.36
N ILE A 74 3.48 1.19 5.68
CA ILE A 74 3.87 2.35 6.49
C ILE A 74 5.41 2.49 6.47
N THR A 75 5.88 3.73 6.63
CA THR A 75 7.31 4.04 6.72
C THR A 75 7.95 3.28 7.88
N ASN A 76 8.98 2.49 7.60
CA ASN A 76 9.77 1.72 8.57
C ASN A 76 8.98 0.66 9.36
N ALA A 77 7.90 0.12 8.78
CA ALA A 77 7.30 -1.15 9.19
C ALA A 77 8.09 -2.33 8.58
#